data_AF-A0A8X8YYW7-F1
#
_entry.id   AF-A0A8X8YYW7-F1
#
_cell.length_a   1.000
_cell.length_b   1.000
_cell.length_c   1.000
_cell.angle_alpha   90.00
_cell.angle_beta   90.00
_cell.angle_gamma   90.00
#
_symmetry.space_group_name_H-M   'P 1'
#
loop_
_entity.id
_entity.type
_entity.pdbx_description
1 polymer ?
#
loop_
_entity_poly.entity_id
_entity_poly.type
_entity_poly.pdbx_seq_one_letter_code
_entity_poly.pdbx_strand_id
1 'polypeptide(L)'
;MGPASAAEMAAVKWLLGSPADVIAPVWNAVKSYAIVPVLRFSLYLCLLWSFLLFVEWVHMMFLAALAKLMRRRHAERYKWEPLRDDLEGGSLDFPMVLVQIPIYNEIEVYKISIGAACRLSWPVDRLVVQVLDDSTDLVIKVLCL
;
A
#
# COMPACT_ATOMS: atom_id res chain seq x y z
N MET A 1 16.98 48.71 -53.52
CA MET A 1 16.98 47.26 -53.20
C MET A 1 15.96 46.59 -54.11
N GLY A 2 16.45 46.01 -55.21
CA GLY A 2 15.64 45.69 -56.38
C GLY A 2 15.14 44.24 -56.45
N PRO A 3 14.15 43.96 -57.33
CA PRO A 3 13.48 42.66 -57.48
C PRO A 3 14.40 41.51 -57.96
N ALA A 4 15.61 41.81 -58.43
CA ALA A 4 16.58 40.83 -58.91
C ALA A 4 17.04 39.85 -57.82
N SER A 5 17.19 40.29 -56.56
CA SER A 5 17.68 39.42 -55.48
C SER A 5 16.65 38.38 -55.03
N ALA A 6 15.36 38.65 -55.21
CA ALA A 6 14.29 37.69 -54.88
C ALA A 6 14.19 36.59 -55.96
N ALA A 7 14.37 36.96 -57.22
CA ALA A 7 14.40 36.01 -58.35
C ALA A 7 15.63 35.09 -58.28
N GLU A 8 16.80 35.62 -57.90
CA GLU A 8 18.00 34.82 -57.66
C GLU A 8 17.82 33.84 -56.49
N MET A 9 17.27 34.28 -55.35
CA MET A 9 16.97 33.37 -54.23
C MET A 9 15.97 32.28 -54.62
N ALA A 10 14.98 32.59 -55.45
CA ALA A 10 14.02 31.61 -55.95
C ALA A 10 14.66 30.61 -56.93
N ALA A 11 15.52 31.07 -57.83
CA ALA A 11 16.25 30.22 -58.78
C ALA A 11 17.25 29.30 -58.06
N VAL A 12 17.98 29.83 -57.07
CA VAL A 12 18.90 29.06 -56.20
C VAL A 12 18.12 28.00 -55.41
N LYS A 13 16.95 28.35 -54.88
CA LYS A 13 16.06 27.40 -54.17
C LYS A 13 15.47 26.34 -55.10
N TRP A 14 15.24 26.67 -56.38
CA TRP A 14 14.77 25.74 -57.41
C TRP A 14 15.89 24.81 -57.89
N LEU A 15 17.13 25.30 -57.97
CA LEU A 15 18.31 24.52 -58.39
C LEU A 15 18.84 23.59 -57.28
N LEU A 16 18.80 24.04 -56.01
CA LEU A 16 19.31 23.28 -54.86
C LEU A 16 18.22 22.44 -54.16
N GLY A 17 16.94 22.64 -54.49
CA GLY A 17 15.81 22.03 -53.77
C GLY A 17 15.62 22.63 -52.38
N SER A 18 14.42 22.50 -51.81
CA SER A 18 14.18 22.97 -50.44
C SER A 18 14.87 22.01 -49.46
N PRO A 19 15.53 22.49 -48.39
CA PRO A 19 16.10 21.60 -47.38
C PRO A 19 15.04 20.69 -46.74
N ALA A 20 13.76 21.10 -46.78
CA ALA A 20 12.62 20.29 -46.36
C ALA A 20 12.49 18.96 -47.13
N ASP A 21 12.87 18.92 -48.40
CA ASP A 21 12.73 17.74 -49.27
C ASP A 21 13.76 16.65 -48.90
N VAL A 22 14.89 17.06 -48.33
CA VAL A 22 15.94 16.16 -47.81
C VAL A 22 15.66 15.76 -46.36
N ILE A 23 15.14 16.69 -45.54
CA ILE A 23 14.88 16.45 -44.12
C ILE A 23 13.66 15.54 -43.92
N ALA A 24 12.62 15.66 -44.75
CA ALA A 24 11.39 14.87 -44.62
C ALA A 24 11.59 13.34 -44.69
N PRO A 25 12.31 12.76 -45.67
CA PRO A 25 12.53 11.31 -45.73
C PRO A 25 13.43 10.81 -44.59
N VAL A 26 14.46 11.58 -44.21
CA VAL A 26 15.33 11.26 -43.06
C VAL A 26 14.52 11.24 -41.77
N TRP A 27 13.66 12.24 -41.57
CA TRP A 27 12.78 12.32 -40.41
C TRP A 27 11.79 11.16 -40.34
N ASN A 28 11.22 10.76 -41.48
CA ASN A 28 10.34 9.60 -41.56
C ASN A 28 11.06 8.28 -41.29
N ALA A 29 12.31 8.13 -41.74
CA ALA A 29 13.16 6.98 -41.43
C ALA A 29 13.50 6.91 -39.93
N VAL A 30 13.86 8.04 -39.32
CA VAL A 30 14.11 8.10 -37.86
C VAL A 30 12.86 7.75 -37.06
N LYS A 31 11.69 8.27 -37.47
CA LYS A 31 10.42 7.95 -36.83
C LYS A 31 10.10 6.46 -36.89
N SER A 32 10.21 5.84 -38.06
CA SER A 32 9.85 4.44 -38.25
C SER A 32 10.85 3.48 -37.58
N TYR A 33 12.15 3.79 -37.64
CA TYR A 33 13.20 2.89 -37.16
C TYR A 33 13.53 3.06 -35.67
N ALA A 34 13.34 4.24 -35.10
CA ALA A 34 13.68 4.52 -33.71
C ALA A 34 12.46 4.85 -32.85
N ILE A 35 11.66 5.85 -33.23
CA ILE A 35 10.60 6.37 -32.35
C ILE A 35 9.44 5.37 -32.19
N VAL A 36 8.95 4.80 -33.28
CA VAL A 36 7.83 3.83 -33.26
C VAL A 36 8.15 2.56 -32.46
N PRO A 37 9.30 1.87 -32.65
CA PRO A 37 9.60 0.67 -31.87
C PRO A 37 9.82 0.97 -30.38
N VAL A 38 10.47 2.10 -30.05
CA VAL A 38 10.66 2.52 -28.64
C VAL A 38 9.32 2.80 -27.97
N LEU A 39 8.42 3.53 -28.66
CA LEU A 39 7.09 3.81 -28.14
C LEU A 39 6.26 2.53 -27.96
N ARG A 40 6.29 1.62 -28.93
CA ARG A 40 5.62 0.31 -28.83
C ARG A 40 6.16 -0.51 -27.66
N PHE A 41 7.48 -0.57 -27.50
CA PHE A 41 8.11 -1.25 -26.37
C PHE A 41 7.67 -0.65 -25.04
N SER A 42 7.67 0.67 -24.91
CA SER A 42 7.19 1.37 -23.71
C SER A 42 5.71 1.08 -23.42
N LEU A 43 4.86 1.00 -24.45
CA LEU A 43 3.44 0.65 -24.29
C LEU A 43 3.28 -0.78 -23.79
N TYR A 44 4.02 -1.74 -24.34
CA TYR A 44 3.99 -3.12 -23.85
C TYR A 44 4.48 -3.23 -22.42
N LEU A 45 5.53 -2.49 -22.05
CA LEU A 45 6.02 -2.42 -20.69
C LEU A 45 4.92 -1.87 -19.75
N CYS A 46 4.27 -0.76 -20.12
CA CYS A 46 3.18 -0.18 -19.36
C CYS A 46 1.98 -1.14 -19.20
N LEU A 47 1.61 -1.84 -20.27
CA LEU A 47 0.56 -2.87 -20.25
C LEU A 47 0.93 -4.03 -19.32
N LEU A 48 2.19 -4.49 -19.36
CA LEU A 48 2.68 -5.55 -18.48
C LEU A 48 2.61 -5.13 -17.01
N TRP A 49 3.08 -3.93 -16.67
CA TRP A 49 3.02 -3.40 -15.31
C TRP A 49 1.58 -3.26 -14.82
N SER A 50 0.70 -2.75 -15.67
CA SER A 50 -0.73 -2.60 -15.35
C SER A 50 -1.37 -3.97 -15.07
N PHE A 51 -1.02 -4.99 -15.86
CA PHE A 51 -1.50 -6.35 -15.66
C PHE A 51 -0.98 -6.98 -14.36
N LEU A 52 0.31 -6.80 -14.03
CA LEU A 52 0.88 -7.32 -12.78
C LEU A 52 0.22 -6.69 -11.54
N LEU A 53 0.01 -5.37 -11.55
CA LEU A 53 -0.71 -4.66 -10.48
C LEU A 53 -2.15 -5.15 -10.34
N PHE A 54 -2.82 -5.42 -11.46
CA PHE A 54 -4.17 -5.99 -11.44
C PHE A 54 -4.19 -7.39 -10.82
N VAL A 55 -3.22 -8.25 -11.15
CA VAL A 55 -3.08 -9.59 -10.55
C VAL A 55 -2.82 -9.49 -9.04
N GLU A 56 -1.97 -8.57 -8.60
CA GLU A 56 -1.72 -8.33 -7.18
C GLU A 56 -3.01 -7.90 -6.46
N TRP A 57 -3.78 -7.00 -7.06
CA TRP A 57 -5.04 -6.55 -6.49
C TRP A 57 -6.06 -7.69 -6.35
N VAL A 58 -6.20 -8.53 -7.38
CA VAL A 58 -7.06 -9.72 -7.35
C VAL A 58 -6.58 -10.73 -6.31
N HIS A 59 -5.26 -10.94 -6.19
CA HIS A 59 -4.67 -11.81 -5.18
C HIS A 59 -4.98 -11.32 -3.76
N MET A 60 -4.81 -10.03 -3.47
CA MET A 60 -5.13 -9.45 -2.16
C MET A 60 -6.63 -9.54 -1.86
N MET A 61 -7.50 -9.30 -2.85
CA MET A 61 -8.94 -9.49 -2.71
C MET A 61 -9.29 -10.95 -2.39
N PHE A 62 -8.65 -11.90 -3.07
CA PHE A 62 -8.84 -13.33 -2.86
C PHE A 62 -8.39 -13.76 -1.46
N LEU A 63 -7.19 -13.35 -1.03
CA LEU A 63 -6.69 -13.61 0.31
C LEU A 63 -7.59 -12.98 1.38
N ALA A 64 -8.06 -11.75 1.18
CA ALA A 64 -8.98 -11.10 2.11
C ALA A 64 -10.34 -11.82 2.18
N ALA A 65 -10.86 -12.31 1.06
CA ALA A 65 -12.09 -13.10 1.02
C ALA A 65 -11.92 -14.44 1.75
N LEU A 66 -10.81 -15.16 1.52
CA LEU A 66 -10.48 -16.40 2.21
C LEU A 66 -10.30 -16.16 3.70
N ALA A 67 -9.55 -15.12 4.09
CA ALA A 67 -9.37 -14.73 5.49
C ALA A 67 -10.71 -14.37 6.13
N LYS A 68 -11.61 -13.67 5.44
CA LYS A 68 -12.96 -13.34 5.93
C LYS A 68 -13.81 -14.60 6.11
N LEU A 69 -13.73 -15.57 5.20
CA LEU A 69 -14.39 -16.86 5.33
C LEU A 69 -13.84 -17.67 6.52
N MET A 70 -12.53 -17.67 6.71
CA MET A 70 -11.85 -18.29 7.84
C MET A 70 -12.16 -17.58 9.17
N ARG A 71 -12.30 -16.24 9.16
CA ARG A 71 -12.67 -15.42 10.33
C ARG A 71 -14.09 -15.71 10.77
N ARG A 72 -15.02 -15.98 9.84
CA ARG A 72 -16.36 -16.51 10.18
C ARG A 72 -16.29 -17.84 10.91
N ARG A 73 -15.35 -18.72 10.54
CA ARG A 73 -15.14 -20.02 11.20
C ARG A 73 -14.38 -19.90 12.54
N HIS A 74 -13.58 -18.84 12.73
CA HIS A 74 -12.85 -18.58 13.98
C HIS A 74 -13.70 -17.94 15.08
N ALA A 75 -14.82 -17.30 14.73
CA ALA A 75 -15.79 -16.82 15.72
C ALA A 75 -16.32 -17.95 16.64
N GLU A 76 -16.31 -19.20 16.15
CA GLU A 76 -16.71 -20.39 16.91
C GLU A 76 -15.55 -21.04 17.70
N ARG A 77 -14.30 -20.60 17.52
CA ARG A 77 -13.13 -21.24 18.16
C ARG A 77 -12.89 -20.78 19.59
N TYR A 78 -13.49 -19.67 20.02
CA TYR A 78 -13.52 -19.33 21.44
C TYR A 78 -14.62 -20.16 22.10
N LYS A 79 -14.26 -21.39 22.49
CA LYS A 79 -15.07 -22.17 23.43
C LYS A 79 -15.10 -21.41 24.75
N TRP A 80 -16.16 -20.61 24.92
CA TRP A 80 -16.51 -20.02 26.19
C TRP A 80 -17.04 -21.14 27.07
N GLU A 81 -16.18 -21.70 27.90
CA GLU A 81 -16.64 -22.40 29.09
C GLU A 81 -16.89 -21.34 30.17
N PRO A 82 -18.07 -21.33 30.81
CA PRO A 82 -18.30 -20.45 31.93
C PRO A 82 -17.19 -20.67 32.96
N LEU A 83 -16.56 -19.57 33.39
CA LEU A 83 -15.60 -19.64 34.49
C LEU A 83 -16.32 -20.28 35.68
N ARG A 84 -15.74 -21.34 36.24
CA ARG A 84 -16.32 -22.00 37.42
C ARG A 84 -16.34 -21.02 38.58
N ASP A 85 -17.41 -21.07 39.37
CA ASP A 85 -17.61 -20.20 40.52
C ASP A 85 -16.33 -20.06 41.37
N ASP A 86 -15.92 -18.82 41.54
CA ASP A 86 -14.75 -18.42 42.27
C ASP A 86 -14.88 -18.87 43.73
N LEU A 87 -13.92 -19.64 44.23
CA LEU A 87 -13.86 -20.04 45.64
C LEU A 87 -13.57 -18.84 46.56
N GLU A 88 -13.04 -17.75 46.01
CA GLU A 88 -12.73 -16.51 46.69
C GLU A 88 -13.92 -15.53 46.61
N GLY A 89 -14.98 -15.89 47.32
CA GLY A 89 -16.01 -15.03 47.89
C GLY A 89 -16.30 -13.67 47.25
N GLY A 90 -17.38 -13.62 46.46
CA GLY A 90 -18.23 -12.44 46.41
C GLY A 90 -19.16 -12.39 45.21
N SER A 91 -20.38 -12.94 45.38
CA SER A 91 -21.73 -12.59 44.84
C SER A 91 -21.89 -11.71 43.58
N LEU A 92 -20.90 -11.60 42.72
CA LEU A 92 -20.94 -10.79 41.50
C LEU A 92 -20.61 -11.72 40.35
N ASP A 93 -21.39 -11.65 39.27
CA ASP A 93 -21.29 -12.48 38.06
C ASP A 93 -19.96 -12.30 37.28
N PHE A 94 -18.95 -11.66 37.89
CA PHE A 94 -17.70 -11.23 37.26
C PHE A 94 -16.49 -11.65 38.11
N PRO A 95 -15.72 -12.67 37.71
CA PRO A 95 -14.46 -13.02 38.36
C PRO A 95 -13.39 -11.93 38.22
N MET A 96 -12.33 -12.00 39.03
CA MET A 96 -11.15 -11.17 38.83
C MET A 96 -10.40 -11.62 37.56
N VAL A 97 -10.15 -10.71 36.63
CA VAL A 97 -9.50 -11.01 35.34
C VAL A 97 -8.26 -10.16 35.14
N LEU A 98 -7.17 -10.83 34.77
CA LEU A 98 -5.91 -10.22 34.34
C LEU A 98 -5.80 -10.28 32.81
N VAL A 99 -5.75 -9.13 32.16
CA VAL A 99 -5.50 -9.00 30.71
C VAL A 99 -4.03 -8.66 30.51
N GLN A 100 -3.27 -9.60 29.93
CA GLN A 100 -1.85 -9.40 29.60
C GLN A 100 -1.69 -8.99 28.14
N ILE A 101 -1.04 -7.85 27.90
CA ILE A 101 -0.77 -7.29 26.57
C ILE A 101 0.75 -7.32 26.33
N PRO A 102 1.29 -8.33 25.64
CA PRO A 102 2.68 -8.34 25.23
C PRO A 102 2.88 -7.36 24.06
N ILE A 103 3.88 -6.49 24.16
CA ILE A 103 4.25 -5.50 23.14
C ILE A 103 5.76 -5.60 22.88
N TYR A 104 6.14 -5.56 21.60
CA TYR A 104 7.54 -5.53 21.19
C TYR A 104 7.71 -4.64 19.95
N ASN A 105 8.39 -3.52 20.12
CA ASN A 105 8.83 -2.59 19.09
C ASN A 105 7.74 -2.05 18.12
N GLU A 106 6.47 -2.07 18.53
CA GLU A 106 5.32 -1.60 17.71
C GLU A 106 4.55 -0.47 18.39
N ILE A 107 4.86 0.77 18.03
CA ILE A 107 4.33 1.97 18.69
C ILE A 107 2.86 2.26 18.31
N GLU A 108 2.45 1.92 17.09
CA GLU A 108 1.10 2.14 16.59
C GLU A 108 0.07 1.26 17.31
N VAL A 109 0.49 0.06 17.70
CA VAL A 109 -0.35 -0.93 18.38
C VAL A 109 -0.53 -0.61 19.86
N TYR A 110 0.42 0.11 20.47
CA TYR A 110 0.43 0.44 21.90
C TYR A 110 -0.88 1.10 22.37
N LYS A 111 -1.25 2.21 21.72
CA LYS A 111 -2.46 2.99 22.08
C LYS A 111 -3.75 2.23 21.78
N ILE A 112 -3.76 1.45 20.70
CA ILE A 112 -4.95 0.72 20.25
C ILE A 112 -5.24 -0.43 21.21
N SER A 113 -4.22 -1.20 21.58
CA SER A 113 -4.34 -2.38 22.45
C SER A 113 -4.72 -2.01 23.87
N ILE A 114 -4.02 -1.04 24.48
CA ILE A 114 -4.37 -0.56 25.83
C ILE A 114 -5.76 0.05 25.82
N GLY A 115 -6.07 0.89 24.82
CA GLY A 115 -7.39 1.48 24.68
C GLY A 115 -8.50 0.43 24.50
N ALA A 116 -8.23 -0.67 23.80
CA ALA A 116 -9.19 -1.77 23.66
C ALA A 116 -9.41 -2.52 24.97
N ALA A 117 -8.35 -2.81 25.73
CA ALA A 117 -8.45 -3.46 27.04
C ALA A 117 -9.21 -2.59 28.06
N CYS A 118 -8.95 -1.28 28.09
CA CYS A 118 -9.67 -0.34 28.95
C CYS A 118 -11.15 -0.16 28.58
N ARG A 119 -11.58 -0.56 27.38
CA ARG A 119 -12.97 -0.51 26.92
C ARG A 119 -13.73 -1.82 27.13
N LEU A 120 -13.12 -2.80 27.78
CA LEU A 120 -13.82 -4.04 28.13
C LEU A 120 -14.94 -3.72 29.12
N SER A 121 -16.15 -4.23 28.86
CA SER A 121 -17.29 -4.11 29.78
C SER A 121 -17.09 -5.03 30.99
N TRP A 122 -16.19 -4.65 31.90
CA TRP A 122 -15.88 -5.36 33.14
C TRP A 122 -15.82 -4.37 34.32
N PRO A 123 -16.22 -4.77 35.53
CA PRO A 123 -16.03 -3.92 36.72
C PRO A 123 -14.57 -3.51 36.90
N VAL A 124 -14.32 -2.22 37.12
CA VAL A 124 -12.97 -1.64 37.21
C VAL A 124 -12.17 -2.16 38.41
N ASP A 125 -12.85 -2.58 39.47
CA ASP A 125 -12.29 -3.20 40.67
C ASP A 125 -11.88 -4.66 40.45
N ARG A 126 -12.28 -5.26 39.33
CA ARG A 126 -12.04 -6.68 39.00
C ARG A 126 -11.30 -6.89 37.67
N LEU A 127 -10.88 -5.81 37.01
CA LEU A 127 -10.11 -5.85 35.77
C LEU A 127 -8.71 -5.29 36.02
N VAL A 128 -7.69 -6.14 35.84
CA VAL A 128 -6.29 -5.73 35.88
C VAL A 128 -5.71 -5.83 34.48
N VAL A 129 -5.14 -4.74 33.96
CA VAL A 129 -4.46 -4.73 32.65
C VAL A 129 -2.96 -4.66 32.89
N GLN A 130 -2.23 -5.68 32.45
CA GLN A 130 -0.77 -5.76 32.54
C GLN A 130 -0.18 -5.65 31.14
N VAL A 131 0.66 -4.64 30.92
CA VAL A 131 1.42 -4.47 29.68
C VAL A 131 2.81 -5.04 29.88
N LEU A 132 3.20 -6.01 29.05
CA LEU A 132 4.54 -6.59 29.05
C LEU A 132 5.30 -6.02 27.84
N ASP A 133 6.13 -5.01 28.09
CA ASP A 133 6.97 -4.38 27.06
C ASP A 133 8.41 -4.91 27.16
N ASP A 134 8.85 -5.64 26.13
CA ASP A 134 10.23 -6.13 25.97
C ASP A 134 10.99 -5.35 24.89
N SER A 135 10.50 -4.16 24.51
CA SER A 135 11.11 -3.34 23.47
C SER A 135 12.52 -2.90 23.85
N THR A 136 13.43 -2.98 22.89
CA THR A 136 14.83 -2.53 23.06
C THR A 136 15.03 -1.07 22.64
N ASP A 137 14.08 -0.49 21.91
CA ASP A 137 14.13 0.90 21.43
C ASP A 137 13.85 1.91 22.57
N LEU A 138 14.72 2.91 22.69
CA LEU A 138 14.61 3.99 23.68
C LEU A 138 13.40 4.90 23.44
N VAL A 139 12.97 5.07 22.18
CA VAL A 139 11.81 5.90 21.83
C VAL A 139 10.51 5.25 22.33
N ILE A 140 10.44 3.93 22.32
CA ILE A 140 9.26 3.17 22.75
C ILE A 140 9.20 3.07 24.27
N LYS A 141 10.36 2.91 24.94
CA LYS A 141 10.44 2.94 26.41
C LYS A 141 9.93 4.24 27.03
N VAL A 142 10.14 5.39 26.37
CA VAL A 142 9.62 6.68 26.83
C VAL A 142 8.09 6.75 26.75
N LEU A 143 7.45 5.99 25.85
CA LEU A 143 5.98 5.93 25.77
C LEU A 143 5.36 5.05 26.86
N CYS A 144 6.15 4.17 27.48
CA CYS A 144 5.75 3.34 28.62
C CYS A 144 5.87 4.05 29.98
N LEU A 145 6.58 5.19 30.06
CA LEU A 145 6.74 6.03 31.27
C LEU A 145 5.58 7.02 31.41
#